data_AF-A0A8H6VFA2-F1
#
_entry.id   AF-A0A8H6VFA2-F1
#
_cell.length_a   1.000
_cell.length_b   1.000
_cell.length_c   1.000
_cell.angle_alpha   90.00
_cell.angle_beta   90.00
_cell.angle_gamma   90.00
#
_symmetry.space_group_name_H-M   'P 1'
#
loop_
_entity.id
_entity.type
_entity.pdbx_description
1 polymer ?
#
loop_
_entity_poly.entity_id
_entity_poly.type
_entity_poly.pdbx_seq_one_letter_code
_entity_poly.pdbx_strand_id
1 'polypeptide(L)'
;RSIPIMAPSKSRTPARIGASSSASRRARSQRHEDDYSSTSRPPRTKPVSTARSVNWRDGQIDSDHDQTPSRLHQPRTGTGEASHRHRSPERSNISGPAKQLQTELEDDNISGGSLHGSDTTVDGQEIVTPGPNARHRKRGGLIEDDDPMSGHANDTGEDRERCIEMQEIVRALDALVQDIPPAAPTFFKDLLTKPENAQLVRYTGCLAIGGSKGEAGWEELLSDQACRKALVVGVVGRALKEHVLGSLRFGATVDQLKQLEDMERSPQMVDKDGFSRTRKRAEVVKGFSPGEDDLEFAINKLHLQLSAMLAPFWNEQARVPATPYWKLNKLVRKAANFSRIIRQQEDVVYYWPPTFKDEEFEPGRMECYNLNDMISHSPYDKKKIQGNFERAILREGEEHRSEAIVRVVCFPGLVAYRQYGGDLAVEEIKANDRENSYAPEDVRRSRMRYGEKLDVNNGFRSRVICKSLVHLQWGKQRLLTREAGTSAHIDAVKSGNMKKYEDDSKNFVELYDLFEKEQGKKTKKAGRGSR
;
A
#
# COMPACT_ATOMS: atom_id res chain seq x y z
N ARG A 1 -2.03 68.19 6.18
CA ARG A 1 -1.52 69.00 5.06
C ARG A 1 -1.26 68.07 3.87
N SER A 2 -1.97 68.29 2.77
CA SER A 2 -1.61 68.01 1.37
C SER A 2 -1.15 66.60 0.90
N ILE A 3 -2.04 65.97 0.14
CA ILE A 3 -1.90 64.85 -0.82
C ILE A 3 -1.46 65.43 -2.19
N PRO A 4 -0.63 64.76 -3.04
CA PRO A 4 -1.10 63.93 -4.19
C PRO A 4 -0.18 62.69 -4.48
N ILE A 5 -0.63 61.49 -4.91
CA ILE A 5 -1.46 61.05 -6.07
C ILE A 5 -0.87 61.44 -7.44
N MET A 6 -0.43 60.47 -8.25
CA MET A 6 -0.68 60.47 -9.72
C MET A 6 -0.33 59.16 -10.44
N ALA A 7 -1.22 58.79 -11.37
CA ALA A 7 -1.09 57.93 -12.56
C ALA A 7 -2.23 58.38 -13.53
N PRO A 8 -2.49 57.80 -14.72
CA PRO A 8 -1.64 57.12 -15.72
C PRO A 8 -1.82 57.70 -17.17
N SER A 9 -1.03 57.29 -18.18
CA SER A 9 -1.40 57.29 -19.63
C SER A 9 -0.35 56.49 -20.45
N LYS A 10 -0.66 55.48 -21.29
CA LYS A 10 -1.39 55.37 -22.60
C LYS A 10 -0.51 55.47 -23.87
N SER A 11 -0.31 54.30 -24.50
CA SER A 11 -0.32 54.00 -25.97
C SER A 11 0.44 54.85 -27.01
N ARG A 12 1.27 54.19 -27.85
CA ARG A 12 1.14 54.18 -29.34
C ARG A 12 2.20 53.32 -30.08
N THR A 13 1.74 52.38 -30.90
CA THR A 13 2.29 51.98 -32.23
C THR A 13 1.58 52.83 -33.33
N PRO A 14 1.87 52.79 -34.66
CA PRO A 14 2.50 51.71 -35.47
C PRO A 14 3.41 52.18 -36.66
N ALA A 15 3.52 51.31 -37.69
CA ALA A 15 4.08 51.45 -39.06
C ALA A 15 5.56 51.04 -39.25
N ARG A 16 6.01 50.19 -40.21
CA ARG A 16 5.54 49.56 -41.48
C ARG A 16 6.11 50.19 -42.77
N ILE A 17 7.24 49.64 -43.26
CA ILE A 17 7.75 49.62 -44.66
C ILE A 17 8.60 48.32 -44.80
N GLY A 18 8.68 47.54 -45.89
CA GLY A 18 7.91 47.53 -47.16
C GLY A 18 8.68 46.85 -48.32
N ALA A 19 8.06 45.83 -48.97
CA ALA A 19 8.38 45.26 -50.31
C ALA A 19 9.80 44.60 -50.50
N SER A 20 10.11 43.83 -51.56
CA SER A 20 9.39 43.41 -52.78
C SER A 20 9.99 42.13 -53.43
N SER A 21 9.16 41.29 -54.10
CA SER A 21 9.41 40.58 -55.41
C SER A 21 10.69 39.71 -55.66
N SER A 22 10.71 38.61 -56.44
CA SER A 22 9.70 37.85 -57.22
C SER A 22 10.30 36.62 -57.97
N ALA A 23 9.46 35.62 -58.29
CA ALA A 23 9.44 34.80 -59.52
C ALA A 23 10.50 33.69 -59.85
N SER A 24 10.00 32.44 -59.81
CA SER A 24 9.87 31.50 -60.96
C SER A 24 11.08 30.78 -61.59
N ARG A 25 11.07 29.43 -61.48
CA ARG A 25 11.23 28.36 -62.52
C ARG A 25 11.51 27.01 -61.80
N ARG A 26 11.32 25.79 -62.30
CA ARG A 26 10.48 25.05 -63.28
C ARG A 26 11.27 23.75 -63.56
N ALA A 27 10.82 22.60 -63.05
CA ALA A 27 11.42 21.27 -63.25
C ALA A 27 10.31 20.22 -63.50
N ARG A 28 10.62 19.01 -63.99
CA ARG A 28 9.62 18.13 -64.64
C ARG A 28 10.03 16.65 -64.78
N SER A 29 9.32 15.74 -64.09
CA SER A 29 9.19 14.30 -64.42
C SER A 29 7.82 13.81 -63.93
N GLN A 30 6.90 13.21 -64.72
CA GLN A 30 6.96 11.91 -65.45
C GLN A 30 7.33 10.73 -64.54
N ARG A 31 6.66 9.57 -64.52
CA ARG A 31 5.41 9.01 -65.12
C ARG A 31 4.74 8.10 -64.04
N HIS A 32 3.67 7.31 -64.19
CA HIS A 32 2.89 6.78 -65.32
C HIS A 32 1.41 6.58 -64.88
N GLU A 33 0.51 6.28 -65.83
CA GLU A 33 -0.79 5.62 -65.59
C GLU A 33 -0.80 4.27 -66.32
N ASP A 34 -1.68 3.34 -65.95
CA ASP A 34 -2.39 2.50 -66.92
C ASP A 34 -3.73 2.03 -66.31
N ASP A 35 -4.82 2.22 -67.05
CA ASP A 35 -6.19 1.79 -66.73
C ASP A 35 -6.37 0.28 -66.94
N TYR A 36 -7.39 -0.32 -66.31
CA TYR A 36 -8.44 -1.01 -67.06
C TYR A 36 -9.72 -1.20 -66.23
N SER A 37 -10.87 -1.06 -66.89
CA SER A 37 -12.20 -1.11 -66.29
C SER A 37 -12.97 -2.36 -66.68
N SER A 38 -13.88 -2.84 -65.82
CA SER A 38 -15.11 -3.50 -66.25
C SER A 38 -16.19 -3.57 -65.18
N THR A 39 -17.43 -3.62 -65.64
CA THR A 39 -18.67 -3.36 -64.90
C THR A 39 -19.40 -4.63 -64.46
N SER A 40 -20.15 -4.54 -63.36
CA SER A 40 -21.46 -5.20 -63.23
C SER A 40 -22.28 -4.65 -62.04
N ARG A 41 -23.61 -4.73 -62.16
CA ARG A 41 -24.68 -4.21 -61.26
C ARG A 41 -25.95 -5.05 -61.50
N PRO A 42 -27.04 -4.95 -60.70
CA PRO A 42 -27.19 -4.28 -59.39
C PRO A 42 -27.30 -5.36 -58.28
N PRO A 43 -28.45 -5.78 -57.67
CA PRO A 43 -29.81 -5.23 -57.55
C PRO A 43 -29.94 -4.28 -56.32
N ARG A 44 -31.15 -4.15 -55.72
CA ARG A 44 -31.44 -3.32 -54.53
C ARG A 44 -32.77 -3.74 -53.87
N THR A 45 -32.80 -4.23 -52.63
CA THR A 45 -34.05 -4.34 -51.83
C THR A 45 -33.86 -4.17 -50.32
N LYS A 46 -34.58 -3.17 -49.77
CA LYS A 46 -35.17 -2.96 -48.42
C LYS A 46 -34.37 -3.22 -47.11
N PRO A 47 -34.52 -2.35 -46.09
CA PRO A 47 -33.89 -2.51 -44.79
C PRO A 47 -34.68 -3.42 -43.85
N VAL A 48 -33.98 -4.16 -42.97
CA VAL A 48 -34.58 -4.85 -41.82
C VAL A 48 -34.00 -4.26 -40.54
N SER A 49 -34.85 -3.60 -39.76
CA SER A 49 -34.53 -3.17 -38.41
C SER A 49 -34.97 -4.22 -37.40
N THR A 50 -34.03 -4.80 -36.65
CA THR A 50 -34.25 -5.16 -35.24
C THR A 50 -32.90 -5.17 -34.54
N ALA A 51 -32.57 -4.06 -33.86
CA ALA A 51 -31.42 -4.03 -32.97
C ALA A 51 -31.68 -4.94 -31.77
N ARG A 52 -30.85 -5.97 -31.57
CA ARG A 52 -30.70 -6.56 -30.23
C ARG A 52 -29.83 -5.60 -29.41
N SER A 53 -30.45 -4.82 -28.53
CA SER A 53 -29.74 -4.04 -27.53
C SER A 53 -29.03 -4.99 -26.57
N VAL A 54 -27.72 -5.15 -26.72
CA VAL A 54 -26.87 -5.73 -25.69
C VAL A 54 -26.77 -4.69 -24.58
N ASN A 55 -27.50 -4.90 -23.49
CA ASN A 55 -27.39 -4.07 -22.29
C ASN A 55 -26.06 -4.39 -21.60
N TRP A 56 -25.04 -3.60 -21.91
CA TRP A 56 -23.78 -3.61 -21.18
C TRP A 56 -24.03 -3.18 -19.72
N ARG A 57 -23.67 -4.04 -18.76
CA ARG A 57 -23.48 -3.63 -17.36
C ARG A 57 -22.08 -3.05 -17.22
N ASP A 58 -21.91 -1.82 -17.70
CA ASP A 58 -20.66 -1.08 -17.51
C ASP A 58 -20.52 -0.63 -16.06
N GLY A 59 -19.30 -0.70 -15.51
CA GLY A 59 -18.91 0.03 -14.30
C GLY A 59 -18.31 -0.77 -13.14
N GLN A 60 -18.41 -2.10 -13.12
CA GLN A 60 -17.75 -2.92 -12.08
C GLN A 60 -16.45 -3.53 -12.59
N ILE A 61 -15.39 -3.45 -11.78
CA ILE A 61 -14.19 -4.26 -11.96
C ILE A 61 -14.56 -5.64 -11.41
N ASP A 62 -14.68 -6.61 -12.32
CA ASP A 62 -15.05 -8.02 -12.18
C ASP A 62 -15.38 -8.49 -10.74
N SER A 63 -16.67 -8.76 -10.48
CA SER A 63 -17.23 -9.14 -9.17
C SER A 63 -16.74 -10.48 -8.60
N ASP A 64 -15.99 -11.24 -9.38
CA ASP A 64 -15.82 -12.69 -9.17
C ASP A 64 -14.65 -13.01 -8.22
N HIS A 65 -14.03 -11.97 -7.64
CA HIS A 65 -13.08 -12.06 -6.54
C HIS A 65 -13.66 -11.62 -5.18
N ASP A 66 -14.98 -11.41 -5.07
CA ASP A 66 -15.66 -11.05 -3.82
C ASP A 66 -15.80 -12.21 -2.81
N GLN A 67 -14.69 -12.55 -2.15
CA GLN A 67 -14.70 -13.20 -0.84
C GLN A 67 -13.86 -12.42 0.19
N THR A 68 -14.32 -11.23 0.55
CA THR A 68 -13.95 -10.57 1.81
C THR A 68 -15.20 -10.33 2.66
N PRO A 69 -15.35 -10.98 3.84
CA PRO A 69 -16.49 -10.73 4.71
C PRO A 69 -16.32 -9.39 5.43
N SER A 70 -16.77 -8.32 4.80
CA SER A 70 -16.85 -6.98 5.40
C SER A 70 -18.00 -6.92 6.41
N ARG A 71 -17.83 -7.57 7.57
CA ARG A 71 -18.70 -7.54 8.75
C ARG A 71 -17.94 -8.10 9.97
N LEU A 72 -17.12 -7.25 10.61
CA LEU A 72 -16.94 -7.37 12.06
C LEU A 72 -18.20 -6.79 12.75
N HIS A 73 -18.51 -7.26 13.96
CA HIS A 73 -19.70 -6.90 14.75
C HIS A 73 -21.05 -7.43 14.23
N GLN A 74 -21.24 -8.75 14.30
CA GLN A 74 -22.53 -9.32 14.74
C GLN A 74 -22.28 -10.48 15.72
N PRO A 75 -22.94 -10.52 16.90
CA PRO A 75 -22.91 -11.70 17.76
C PRO A 75 -23.72 -12.82 17.10
N ARG A 76 -23.06 -13.92 16.76
CA ARG A 76 -23.69 -15.05 16.07
C ARG A 76 -24.24 -16.05 17.09
N THR A 77 -25.54 -15.99 17.35
CA THR A 77 -26.29 -17.11 17.96
C THR A 77 -26.65 -18.12 16.87
N GLY A 78 -26.45 -19.41 17.12
CA GLY A 78 -26.90 -20.49 16.23
C GLY A 78 -25.77 -21.41 15.75
N THR A 79 -25.99 -22.71 15.93
CA THR A 79 -25.08 -23.83 15.62
C THR A 79 -25.06 -24.19 14.13
N GLY A 80 -23.89 -24.54 13.59
CA GLY A 80 -23.79 -25.27 12.31
C GLY A 80 -22.56 -24.93 11.45
N GLU A 81 -21.75 -25.95 11.20
CA GLU A 81 -20.79 -26.11 10.09
C GLU A 81 -19.67 -25.05 9.89
N ALA A 82 -18.44 -25.48 10.15
CA ALA A 82 -17.23 -24.66 10.03
C ALA A 82 -16.58 -24.80 8.64
N SER A 83 -16.51 -23.69 7.91
CA SER A 83 -15.73 -23.56 6.67
C SER A 83 -14.23 -23.47 6.98
N HIS A 84 -13.41 -24.22 6.22
CA HIS A 84 -11.96 -24.25 6.36
C HIS A 84 -11.33 -22.88 6.10
N ARG A 85 -10.57 -22.37 7.09
CA ARG A 85 -9.67 -21.21 6.92
C ARG A 85 -8.22 -21.69 6.89
N HIS A 86 -7.40 -21.04 6.07
CA HIS A 86 -5.96 -21.25 6.02
C HIS A 86 -5.32 -21.10 7.41
N ARG A 87 -4.64 -22.14 7.89
CA ARG A 87 -3.71 -22.02 9.02
C ARG A 87 -2.40 -21.41 8.51
N SER A 88 -1.91 -20.37 9.18
CA SER A 88 -0.48 -20.03 9.15
C SER A 88 0.32 -21.18 9.80
N PRO A 89 1.64 -21.30 9.52
CA PRO A 89 2.43 -22.40 10.04
C PRO A 89 2.35 -22.50 11.56
N GLU A 90 2.04 -23.70 12.05
CA GLU A 90 2.01 -23.97 13.49
C GLU A 90 3.41 -23.84 14.06
N ARG A 91 3.55 -23.08 15.16
CA ARG A 91 4.74 -23.19 16.01
C ARG A 91 4.76 -24.62 16.54
N SER A 92 5.85 -25.33 16.30
CA SER A 92 6.06 -26.69 16.79
C SER A 92 5.98 -26.73 18.33
N ASN A 93 4.94 -27.38 18.85
CA ASN A 93 4.85 -27.72 20.26
C ASN A 93 5.89 -28.81 20.56
N ILE A 94 7.02 -28.42 21.16
CA ILE A 94 7.97 -29.39 21.73
C ILE A 94 7.41 -29.86 23.06
N SER A 95 6.83 -31.06 23.07
CA SER A 95 6.46 -31.77 24.29
C SER A 95 7.72 -32.34 24.97
N GLY A 96 8.03 -31.86 26.16
CA GLY A 96 9.07 -32.37 27.06
C GLY A 96 8.57 -32.37 28.51
N PRO A 97 9.00 -33.31 29.37
CA PRO A 97 8.21 -33.71 30.52
C PRO A 97 8.26 -32.72 31.69
N ALA A 98 7.12 -32.57 32.35
CA ALA A 98 7.01 -31.85 33.60
C ALA A 98 7.86 -32.49 34.70
N LYS A 99 8.58 -31.66 35.47
CA LYS A 99 8.95 -31.95 36.85
C LYS A 99 8.55 -30.79 37.74
N GLN A 100 7.99 -31.16 38.89
CA GLN A 100 7.52 -30.24 39.92
C GLN A 100 8.68 -29.42 40.49
N LEU A 101 8.40 -28.16 40.82
CA LEU A 101 8.94 -27.50 42.01
C LEU A 101 7.86 -26.55 42.53
N GLN A 102 7.20 -26.96 43.62
CA GLN A 102 6.46 -26.04 44.49
C GLN A 102 7.49 -25.36 45.39
N THR A 103 7.40 -24.04 45.55
CA THR A 103 7.57 -23.39 46.87
C THR A 103 7.03 -21.96 46.81
N GLU A 104 6.11 -21.67 47.74
CA GLU A 104 5.89 -20.40 48.43
C GLU A 104 5.87 -19.07 47.62
N LEU A 105 4.64 -18.60 47.39
CA LEU A 105 4.32 -17.17 47.53
C LEU A 105 3.65 -17.02 48.91
N GLU A 106 4.27 -16.26 49.81
CA GLU A 106 3.59 -15.77 51.01
C GLU A 106 2.77 -14.52 50.65
N ASP A 107 1.54 -14.47 51.15
CA ASP A 107 0.74 -13.25 51.18
C ASP A 107 1.39 -12.23 52.14
N ASP A 108 1.21 -10.93 51.88
CA ASP A 108 0.90 -10.03 52.99
C ASP A 108 0.10 -8.81 52.53
N ASN A 109 -1.12 -8.71 53.06
CA ASN A 109 -1.84 -7.45 53.18
C ASN A 109 -1.41 -6.81 54.51
N ILE A 110 -1.37 -5.48 54.61
CA ILE A 110 -2.15 -4.68 55.59
C ILE A 110 -1.82 -3.18 55.51
N SER A 111 -2.78 -2.40 55.99
CA SER A 111 -2.90 -0.94 55.93
C SER A 111 -1.96 -0.13 56.82
N GLY A 112 -1.64 1.08 56.35
CA GLY A 112 -1.95 2.35 57.02
C GLY A 112 -1.66 2.53 58.52
N GLY A 113 -0.75 3.45 58.84
CA GLY A 113 -0.55 4.00 60.18
C GLY A 113 0.10 5.39 60.13
N SER A 114 -0.42 6.32 60.93
CA SER A 114 0.11 7.69 61.07
C SER A 114 0.85 7.83 62.40
N LEU A 115 1.99 8.55 62.44
CA LEU A 115 2.27 9.66 63.37
C LEU A 115 3.73 10.20 63.32
N HIS A 116 3.91 11.36 63.94
CA HIS A 116 5.08 12.24 64.02
C HIS A 116 6.50 11.62 64.16
N GLY A 117 7.42 12.07 63.30
CA GLY A 117 8.30 13.23 63.58
C GLY A 117 9.52 13.07 64.50
N SER A 118 10.72 13.30 63.93
CA SER A 118 11.88 13.92 64.62
C SER A 118 12.96 14.33 63.62
N ASP A 119 13.53 15.53 63.78
CA ASP A 119 14.73 15.99 63.06
C ASP A 119 15.98 15.19 63.47
N THR A 120 16.79 14.76 62.49
CA THR A 120 18.25 14.67 62.61
C THR A 120 18.93 14.85 61.26
N THR A 121 19.75 15.89 61.14
CA THR A 121 20.66 16.13 60.01
C THR A 121 21.92 15.26 60.13
N VAL A 122 22.24 14.46 59.09
CA VAL A 122 23.59 13.90 58.87
C VAL A 122 23.89 13.91 57.36
N ASP A 123 25.13 14.21 57.01
CA ASP A 123 25.62 14.40 55.65
C ASP A 123 25.64 13.14 54.76
N GLY A 124 25.44 13.39 53.47
CA GLY A 124 26.32 12.89 52.39
C GLY A 124 26.62 11.40 52.30
N GLN A 125 25.82 10.68 51.51
CA GLN A 125 26.34 9.59 50.69
C GLN A 125 25.68 9.54 49.30
N GLU A 126 26.49 9.77 48.28
CA GLU A 126 26.11 9.81 46.88
C GLU A 126 26.01 8.36 46.34
N ILE A 127 24.81 7.94 45.93
CA ILE A 127 24.60 6.58 45.37
C ILE A 127 25.11 6.57 43.93
N VAL A 128 26.40 6.25 43.79
CA VAL A 128 27.05 6.00 42.51
C VAL A 128 26.42 4.78 41.85
N THR A 129 25.66 5.00 40.78
CA THR A 129 25.15 3.92 39.93
C THR A 129 26.14 3.66 38.78
N PRO A 130 26.57 2.42 38.49
CA PRO A 130 27.60 2.17 37.47
C PRO A 130 27.15 2.54 36.06
N GLY A 131 27.91 3.40 35.38
CA GLY A 131 27.64 3.77 33.99
C GLY A 131 27.97 2.64 32.98
N PRO A 132 27.25 2.57 31.85
CA PRO A 132 27.52 1.56 30.82
C PRO A 132 28.81 1.87 30.06
N ASN A 133 29.87 1.09 30.30
CA ASN A 133 31.11 1.12 29.54
C ASN A 133 30.94 0.51 28.13
N ALA A 134 30.20 1.20 27.26
CA ALA A 134 30.19 0.92 25.83
C ALA A 134 31.51 1.44 25.20
N ARG A 135 32.41 0.52 24.82
CA ARG A 135 33.70 0.83 24.19
C ARG A 135 33.51 1.43 22.79
N HIS A 136 33.32 2.74 22.69
CA HIS A 136 33.47 3.47 21.43
C HIS A 136 34.93 3.43 20.96
N ARG A 137 35.26 2.51 20.05
CA ARG A 137 36.46 2.64 19.22
C ARG A 137 36.25 3.78 18.24
N LYS A 138 36.97 4.89 18.44
CA LYS A 138 37.17 5.92 17.40
C LYS A 138 37.78 5.26 16.16
N ARG A 139 37.14 5.44 15.01
CA ARG A 139 37.83 5.51 13.72
C ARG A 139 37.31 6.74 12.98
N GLY A 140 38.10 7.81 13.00
CA GLY A 140 38.01 8.82 11.96
C GLY A 140 38.65 8.23 10.71
N GLY A 141 37.86 8.11 9.65
CA GLY A 141 38.29 7.82 8.29
C GLY A 141 37.63 8.85 7.38
N LEU A 142 38.30 9.23 6.29
CA LEU A 142 37.74 10.18 5.34
C LEU A 142 36.48 9.60 4.67
N ILE A 143 35.65 10.50 4.16
CA ILE A 143 34.63 10.16 3.18
C ILE A 143 35.38 9.84 1.88
N GLU A 144 35.68 8.57 1.67
CA GLU A 144 36.04 8.02 0.36
C GLU A 144 34.76 7.47 -0.30
N ASP A 145 34.69 7.59 -1.62
CA ASP A 145 33.47 7.42 -2.41
C ASP A 145 32.90 5.99 -2.40
N ASP A 146 31.64 5.86 -2.85
CA ASP A 146 30.84 4.63 -2.91
C ASP A 146 31.64 3.38 -3.31
N ASP A 147 31.95 2.53 -2.32
CA ASP A 147 32.59 1.23 -2.51
C ASP A 147 31.63 0.32 -3.33
N PRO A 148 32.04 -0.21 -4.50
CA PRO A 148 31.14 -0.95 -5.37
C PRO A 148 30.73 -2.29 -4.76
N MET A 149 29.59 -2.28 -4.07
CA MET A 149 28.89 -3.44 -3.48
C MET A 149 29.10 -4.70 -4.32
N SER A 150 29.91 -5.62 -3.80
CA SER A 150 30.34 -6.83 -4.50
C SER A 150 29.13 -7.69 -4.87
N GLY A 151 29.08 -8.12 -6.13
CA GLY A 151 28.03 -9.01 -6.62
C GLY A 151 28.05 -10.34 -5.87
N HIS A 152 27.01 -10.60 -5.08
CA HIS A 152 26.82 -11.89 -4.41
C HIS A 152 26.51 -12.97 -5.44
N ALA A 153 27.11 -14.16 -5.30
CA ALA A 153 27.02 -15.26 -6.26
C ALA A 153 25.60 -15.84 -6.42
N ASN A 154 24.65 -15.43 -5.57
CA ASN A 154 23.25 -15.82 -5.58
C ASN A 154 22.26 -14.63 -5.51
N ASP A 155 22.72 -13.40 -5.77
CA ASP A 155 21.87 -12.26 -6.17
C ASP A 155 22.24 -11.92 -7.62
N THR A 156 21.42 -12.39 -8.56
CA THR A 156 21.60 -12.19 -10.00
C THR A 156 21.46 -10.72 -10.44
N GLY A 157 21.24 -9.79 -9.51
CA GLY A 157 20.92 -8.39 -9.76
C GLY A 157 19.43 -8.15 -9.99
N GLU A 158 18.65 -9.20 -10.19
CA GLU A 158 17.21 -9.17 -10.43
C GLU A 158 16.44 -8.34 -9.38
N ASP A 159 16.80 -8.47 -8.09
CA ASP A 159 16.11 -7.73 -7.02
C ASP A 159 16.42 -6.23 -7.10
N ARG A 160 17.62 -5.84 -7.53
CA ARG A 160 17.97 -4.44 -7.79
C ARG A 160 17.16 -3.88 -8.95
N GLU A 161 16.99 -4.64 -10.03
CA GLU A 161 16.13 -4.28 -11.15
C GLU A 161 14.67 -4.16 -10.70
N ARG A 162 14.15 -5.11 -9.91
CA ARG A 162 12.79 -5.06 -9.37
C ARG A 162 12.57 -3.82 -8.49
N CYS A 163 13.56 -3.44 -7.69
CA CYS A 163 13.53 -2.18 -6.93
C CYS A 163 13.40 -0.96 -7.87
N ILE A 164 14.18 -0.90 -8.95
CA ILE A 164 14.14 0.20 -9.93
C ILE A 164 12.77 0.25 -10.63
N GLU A 165 12.30 -0.88 -11.16
CA GLU A 165 10.99 -0.96 -11.84
C GLU A 165 9.83 -0.55 -10.93
N MET A 166 9.84 -0.98 -9.66
CA MET A 166 8.80 -0.60 -8.70
C MET A 166 8.91 0.88 -8.28
N GLN A 167 10.12 1.43 -8.16
CA GLN A 167 10.31 2.88 -7.99
C GLN A 167 9.79 3.67 -9.19
N GLU A 168 9.92 3.17 -10.43
CA GLU A 168 9.31 3.80 -11.60
C GLU A 168 7.78 3.77 -11.57
N ILE A 169 7.17 2.68 -11.08
CA ILE A 169 5.71 2.58 -10.87
C ILE A 169 5.26 3.62 -9.83
N VAL A 170 5.97 3.76 -8.70
CA VAL A 170 5.69 4.76 -7.66
C VAL A 170 5.86 6.20 -8.18
N ARG A 171 6.93 6.49 -8.95
CA ARG A 171 7.12 7.80 -9.58
C ARG A 171 6.03 8.11 -10.63
N ALA A 172 5.57 7.11 -11.38
CA ALA A 172 4.50 7.27 -12.34
C ALA A 172 3.13 7.49 -11.68
N LEU A 173 2.89 6.91 -10.50
CA LEU A 173 1.73 7.21 -9.65
C LEU A 173 1.73 8.68 -9.18
N ASP A 174 2.87 9.20 -8.71
CA ASP A 174 2.96 10.62 -8.33
C ASP A 174 2.76 11.55 -9.55
N ALA A 175 3.42 11.25 -10.67
CA ALA A 175 3.28 12.02 -11.90
C ALA A 175 1.84 12.06 -12.44
N LEU A 176 1.02 11.04 -12.19
CA LEU A 176 -0.39 10.97 -12.55
C LEU A 176 -1.23 12.03 -11.79
N VAL A 177 -0.94 12.25 -10.51
CA VAL A 177 -1.80 13.05 -9.61
C VAL A 177 -1.43 14.53 -9.55
N GLN A 178 -0.35 14.95 -10.22
CA GLN A 178 0.06 16.36 -10.19
C GLN A 178 -1.00 17.33 -10.74
N ASP A 179 -1.76 16.90 -11.75
CA ASP A 179 -2.74 17.72 -12.48
C ASP A 179 -4.19 17.59 -11.92
N ILE A 180 -4.37 17.09 -10.69
CA ILE A 180 -5.69 17.02 -10.04
C ILE A 180 -6.14 18.44 -9.65
N PRO A 181 -7.31 18.94 -10.11
CA PRO A 181 -7.85 20.23 -9.68
C PRO A 181 -8.36 20.17 -8.23
N PRO A 182 -8.51 21.30 -7.51
CA PRO A 182 -9.20 21.34 -6.22
C PRO A 182 -10.61 20.71 -6.25
N ALA A 183 -11.11 20.27 -5.10
CA ALA A 183 -12.44 19.68 -5.00
C ALA A 183 -13.54 20.67 -5.43
N ALA A 184 -14.44 20.24 -6.33
CA ALA A 184 -15.71 20.94 -6.50
C ALA A 184 -16.50 20.90 -5.16
N PRO A 185 -17.23 21.97 -4.79
CA PRO A 185 -18.05 21.99 -3.56
C PRO A 185 -19.12 20.89 -3.50
N THR A 186 -19.49 20.28 -4.63
CA THR A 186 -20.43 19.15 -4.68
C THR A 186 -19.74 17.79 -4.63
N PHE A 187 -18.41 17.69 -4.69
CA PHE A 187 -17.67 16.44 -4.88
C PHE A 187 -18.06 15.35 -3.89
N PHE A 188 -18.08 15.64 -2.59
CA PHE A 188 -18.45 14.67 -1.55
C PHE A 188 -19.90 14.18 -1.70
N LYS A 189 -20.83 15.09 -1.97
CA LYS A 189 -22.24 14.77 -2.21
C LYS A 189 -22.45 13.98 -3.51
N ASP A 190 -21.74 14.32 -4.58
CA ASP A 190 -21.80 13.61 -5.85
C ASP A 190 -21.18 12.21 -5.72
N LEU A 191 -20.11 12.06 -4.93
CA LEU A 191 -19.51 10.77 -4.58
C LEU A 191 -20.53 9.85 -3.89
N LEU A 192 -21.24 10.35 -2.88
CA LEU A 192 -22.23 9.56 -2.14
C LEU A 192 -23.53 9.30 -2.90
N THR A 193 -23.97 10.24 -3.75
CA THR A 193 -25.30 10.16 -4.39
C THR A 193 -25.32 9.43 -5.73
N LYS A 194 -24.20 9.31 -6.44
CA LYS A 194 -24.14 8.65 -7.75
C LYS A 194 -23.87 7.14 -7.62
N PRO A 195 -24.76 6.23 -8.07
CA PRO A 195 -24.58 4.78 -7.90
C PRO A 195 -23.33 4.25 -8.62
N GLU A 196 -22.92 4.87 -9.73
CA GLU A 196 -21.69 4.54 -10.47
C GLU A 196 -20.40 4.70 -9.64
N ASN A 197 -20.45 5.49 -8.55
CA ASN A 197 -19.31 5.69 -7.65
C ASN A 197 -19.13 4.59 -6.59
N ALA A 198 -19.98 3.55 -6.56
CA ALA A 198 -19.93 2.50 -5.53
C ALA A 198 -18.54 1.84 -5.39
N GLN A 199 -17.86 1.56 -6.51
CA GLN A 199 -16.54 0.94 -6.50
C GLN A 199 -15.45 1.92 -5.99
N LEU A 200 -15.54 3.19 -6.38
CA LEU A 200 -14.64 4.24 -5.86
C LEU A 200 -14.81 4.38 -4.35
N VAL A 201 -16.04 4.49 -3.86
CA VAL A 201 -16.36 4.56 -2.42
C VAL A 201 -15.80 3.37 -1.66
N ARG A 202 -15.96 2.15 -2.19
CA ARG A 202 -15.39 0.92 -1.61
C ARG A 202 -13.87 1.02 -1.49
N TYR A 203 -13.18 1.43 -2.55
CA TYR A 203 -11.73 1.60 -2.55
C TYR A 203 -11.29 2.67 -1.55
N THR A 204 -11.91 3.86 -1.56
CA THR A 204 -11.62 4.93 -0.61
C THR A 204 -11.81 4.50 0.86
N GLY A 205 -12.89 3.75 1.17
CA GLY A 205 -13.12 3.20 2.51
C GLY A 205 -12.12 2.14 2.96
N CYS A 206 -11.55 1.37 2.01
CA CYS A 206 -10.45 0.44 2.30
C CYS A 206 -9.10 1.12 2.51
N LEU A 207 -8.87 2.30 1.91
CA LEU A 207 -7.57 2.98 1.89
C LEU A 207 -7.43 4.06 2.97
N ALA A 208 -8.53 4.66 3.41
CA ALA A 208 -8.55 5.82 4.28
C ALA A 208 -9.58 5.71 5.41
N ILE A 209 -9.52 6.65 6.37
CA ILE A 209 -10.48 6.79 7.45
C ILE A 209 -10.85 8.25 7.65
N GLY A 210 -12.14 8.59 7.75
CA GLY A 210 -12.60 9.97 8.00
C GLY A 210 -12.13 10.52 9.36
N GLY A 211 -11.95 9.63 10.35
CA GLY A 211 -11.58 9.99 11.71
C GLY A 211 -12.79 10.15 12.64
N SER A 212 -12.56 10.65 13.85
CA SER A 212 -13.57 10.82 14.91
C SER A 212 -14.57 11.96 14.67
N LYS A 213 -14.45 12.70 13.57
CA LYS A 213 -15.45 13.70 13.11
C LYS A 213 -16.58 13.09 12.26
N GLY A 214 -16.60 11.77 12.07
CA GLY A 214 -17.62 11.08 11.27
C GLY A 214 -17.72 11.59 9.84
N GLU A 215 -18.93 11.95 9.40
CA GLU A 215 -19.24 12.46 8.05
C GLU A 215 -18.42 13.72 7.69
N ALA A 216 -18.26 14.67 8.64
CA ALA A 216 -17.46 15.87 8.42
C ALA A 216 -15.95 15.57 8.26
N GLY A 217 -15.45 14.51 8.91
CA GLY A 217 -14.06 14.07 8.75
C GLY A 217 -13.78 13.42 7.40
N TRP A 218 -14.80 12.82 6.78
CA TRP A 218 -14.73 12.35 5.39
C TRP A 218 -14.78 13.52 4.40
N GLU A 219 -15.66 14.49 4.63
CA GLU A 219 -15.74 15.70 3.79
C GLU A 219 -14.43 16.50 3.82
N GLU A 220 -13.81 16.66 4.99
CA GLU A 220 -12.49 17.27 5.18
C GLU A 220 -11.41 16.52 4.38
N LEU A 221 -11.31 15.19 4.55
CA LEU A 221 -10.34 14.34 3.83
C LEU A 221 -10.54 14.40 2.31
N LEU A 222 -11.78 14.38 1.84
CA LEU A 222 -12.14 14.37 0.42
C LEU A 222 -12.13 15.77 -0.23
N SER A 223 -11.95 16.83 0.57
CA SER A 223 -11.76 18.21 0.11
C SER A 223 -10.29 18.64 0.13
N ASP A 224 -9.49 18.14 1.07
CA ASP A 224 -8.06 18.44 1.14
C ASP A 224 -7.31 17.94 -0.11
N GLN A 225 -6.47 18.81 -0.67
CA GLN A 225 -5.81 18.55 -1.94
C GLN A 225 -4.69 17.50 -1.82
N ALA A 226 -4.00 17.41 -0.67
CA ALA A 226 -2.96 16.42 -0.47
C ALA A 226 -3.55 15.02 -0.26
N CYS A 227 -4.61 14.92 0.56
CA CYS A 227 -5.41 13.72 0.76
C CYS A 227 -6.05 13.24 -0.54
N ARG A 228 -6.57 14.13 -1.40
CA ARG A 228 -7.12 13.75 -2.72
C ARG A 228 -6.08 13.20 -3.67
N LYS A 229 -4.87 13.79 -3.73
CA LYS A 229 -3.74 13.22 -4.48
C LYS A 229 -3.37 11.83 -3.94
N ALA A 230 -3.20 11.70 -2.62
CA ALA A 230 -2.93 10.44 -1.94
C ALA A 230 -4.00 9.37 -2.19
N LEU A 231 -5.28 9.75 -2.23
CA LEU A 231 -6.39 8.86 -2.55
C LEU A 231 -6.35 8.36 -4.00
N VAL A 232 -6.05 9.20 -4.98
CA VAL A 232 -5.93 8.72 -6.37
C VAL A 232 -4.74 7.78 -6.53
N VAL A 233 -3.60 8.08 -5.89
CA VAL A 233 -2.47 7.13 -5.80
C VAL A 233 -2.93 5.82 -5.15
N GLY A 234 -3.63 5.89 -4.02
CA GLY A 234 -4.22 4.75 -3.31
C GLY A 234 -5.14 3.89 -4.16
N VAL A 235 -6.10 4.52 -4.86
CA VAL A 235 -7.10 3.84 -5.68
C VAL A 235 -6.43 3.08 -6.83
N VAL A 236 -5.50 3.73 -7.53
CA VAL A 236 -4.75 3.09 -8.61
C VAL A 236 -3.81 2.02 -8.07
N GLY A 237 -3.04 2.32 -7.02
CA GLY A 237 -2.13 1.38 -6.37
C GLY A 237 -2.82 0.11 -5.90
N ARG A 238 -4.01 0.25 -5.28
CA ARG A 238 -4.86 -0.87 -4.88
C ARG A 238 -5.34 -1.68 -6.08
N ALA A 239 -5.80 -1.03 -7.15
CA ALA A 239 -6.29 -1.71 -8.34
C ALA A 239 -5.18 -2.45 -9.08
N LEU A 240 -3.98 -1.86 -9.20
CA LEU A 240 -2.80 -2.53 -9.74
C LEU A 240 -2.43 -3.74 -8.87
N LYS A 241 -2.44 -3.61 -7.55
CA LYS A 241 -2.13 -4.71 -6.62
C LYS A 241 -3.14 -5.86 -6.69
N GLU A 242 -4.43 -5.58 -6.85
CA GLU A 242 -5.47 -6.60 -6.95
C GLU A 242 -5.51 -7.25 -8.33
N HIS A 243 -5.69 -6.44 -9.39
CA HIS A 243 -6.07 -6.93 -10.73
C HIS A 243 -4.87 -7.22 -11.64
N VAL A 244 -3.72 -6.60 -11.39
CA VAL A 244 -2.50 -6.81 -12.20
C VAL A 244 -1.53 -7.70 -11.44
N LEU A 245 -0.93 -7.17 -10.37
CA LEU A 245 0.14 -7.80 -9.60
C LEU A 245 -0.35 -8.98 -8.73
N GLY A 246 -1.65 -9.00 -8.42
CA GLY A 246 -2.34 -10.07 -7.71
C GLY A 246 -2.67 -11.27 -8.60
N SER A 247 -2.89 -11.06 -9.90
CA SER A 247 -3.23 -12.11 -10.86
C SER A 247 -2.14 -13.20 -10.91
N LEU A 248 -2.54 -14.46 -11.13
CA LEU A 248 -1.61 -15.57 -11.36
C LEU A 248 -0.80 -15.36 -12.65
N ARG A 249 -1.42 -14.74 -13.66
CA ARG A 249 -0.79 -14.23 -14.90
C ARG A 249 -1.70 -13.16 -15.50
N PHE A 250 -1.30 -11.89 -15.40
CA PHE A 250 -2.03 -10.80 -16.04
C PHE A 250 -1.98 -10.92 -17.57
N GLY A 251 -3.11 -10.67 -18.24
CA GLY A 251 -3.24 -10.88 -19.69
C GLY A 251 -3.35 -12.35 -20.14
N ALA A 252 -3.64 -13.27 -19.21
CA ALA A 252 -3.92 -14.66 -19.55
C ALA A 252 -5.36 -14.87 -20.04
N THR A 253 -5.58 -15.87 -20.90
CA THR A 253 -6.93 -16.31 -21.28
C THR A 253 -7.65 -16.97 -20.11
N VAL A 254 -8.97 -17.13 -20.21
CA VAL A 254 -9.80 -17.79 -19.18
C VAL A 254 -9.31 -19.22 -18.91
N ASP A 255 -8.97 -19.98 -19.96
CA ASP A 255 -8.46 -21.35 -19.82
C ASP A 255 -7.07 -21.38 -19.16
N GLN A 256 -6.19 -20.43 -19.49
CA GLN A 256 -4.87 -20.30 -18.86
C GLN A 256 -4.98 -19.94 -17.37
N LEU A 257 -5.88 -19.03 -17.00
CA LEU A 257 -6.15 -18.69 -15.60
C LEU A 257 -6.72 -19.89 -14.85
N LYS A 258 -7.71 -20.56 -15.43
CA LYS A 258 -8.31 -21.77 -14.85
C LYS A 258 -7.26 -22.87 -14.63
N GLN A 259 -6.38 -23.12 -15.61
CA GLN A 259 -5.29 -24.08 -15.47
C GLN A 259 -4.33 -23.73 -14.31
N LEU A 260 -4.04 -22.44 -14.11
CA LEU A 260 -3.23 -21.98 -12.97
C LEU A 260 -3.99 -22.13 -11.64
N GLU A 261 -5.28 -21.82 -11.58
CA GLU A 261 -6.10 -22.01 -10.38
C GLU A 261 -6.26 -23.50 -10.00
N ASP A 262 -6.55 -24.36 -10.97
CA ASP A 262 -6.68 -25.80 -10.77
C ASP A 262 -5.33 -26.41 -10.30
N MET A 263 -4.20 -25.87 -10.78
CA MET A 263 -2.86 -26.23 -10.31
C MET A 263 -2.63 -25.79 -8.85
N GLU A 264 -2.92 -24.55 -8.47
CA GLU A 264 -2.78 -24.05 -7.09
C GLU A 264 -3.70 -24.79 -6.10
N ARG A 265 -4.88 -25.22 -6.54
CA ARG A 265 -5.87 -25.96 -5.73
C ARG A 265 -5.67 -27.49 -5.76
N SER A 266 -4.75 -28.00 -6.57
CA SER A 266 -4.54 -29.44 -6.72
C SER A 266 -4.03 -30.09 -5.41
N PRO A 267 -4.45 -31.32 -5.06
CA PRO A 267 -4.00 -32.01 -3.84
C PRO A 267 -2.47 -32.13 -3.74
N GLN A 268 -1.77 -32.20 -4.88
CA GLN A 268 -0.31 -32.26 -4.95
C GLN A 268 0.38 -30.95 -4.49
N MET A 269 -0.36 -29.83 -4.47
CA MET A 269 0.16 -28.48 -4.26
C MET A 269 -0.38 -27.81 -2.99
N VAL A 270 -1.54 -28.21 -2.47
CA VAL A 270 -2.12 -27.66 -1.22
C VAL A 270 -1.17 -27.83 -0.03
N ASP A 271 -0.53 -28.99 0.10
CA ASP A 271 0.44 -29.30 1.17
C ASP A 271 1.87 -28.82 0.88
N LYS A 272 2.07 -28.04 -0.20
CA LYS A 272 3.38 -27.51 -0.60
C LYS A 272 3.62 -26.09 -0.12
N ASP A 273 4.87 -25.82 0.22
CA ASP A 273 5.31 -24.49 0.63
C ASP A 273 5.15 -23.45 -0.49
N GLY A 274 5.30 -22.16 -0.14
CA GLY A 274 5.16 -21.07 -1.10
C GLY A 274 6.15 -21.15 -2.27
N PHE A 275 7.36 -21.66 -2.02
CA PHE A 275 8.42 -21.76 -3.02
C PHE A 275 8.17 -22.88 -4.05
N SER A 276 7.78 -24.07 -3.61
CA SER A 276 7.40 -25.17 -4.49
C SER A 276 6.23 -24.78 -5.39
N ARG A 277 5.23 -24.07 -4.85
CA ARG A 277 4.11 -23.52 -5.62
C ARG A 277 4.55 -22.46 -6.62
N THR A 278 5.39 -21.51 -6.21
CA THR A 278 5.97 -20.50 -7.12
C THR A 278 6.76 -21.14 -8.26
N ARG A 279 7.65 -22.11 -7.98
CA ARG A 279 8.43 -22.82 -9.01
C ARG A 279 7.53 -23.46 -10.05
N LYS A 280 6.50 -24.21 -9.61
CA LYS A 280 5.57 -24.86 -10.54
C LYS A 280 4.69 -23.87 -11.30
N ARG A 281 4.26 -22.78 -10.66
CA ARG A 281 3.54 -21.69 -11.33
C ARG A 281 4.39 -21.07 -12.44
N ALA A 282 5.64 -20.75 -12.16
CA ALA A 282 6.57 -20.19 -13.14
C ALA A 282 6.85 -21.15 -14.30
N GLU A 283 7.01 -22.45 -14.04
CA GLU A 283 7.12 -23.50 -15.06
C GLU A 283 5.90 -23.50 -16.01
N VAL A 284 4.68 -23.52 -15.45
CA VAL A 284 3.43 -23.50 -16.23
C VAL A 284 3.28 -22.18 -17.01
N VAL A 285 3.58 -21.04 -16.38
CA VAL A 285 3.55 -19.71 -17.02
C VAL A 285 4.56 -19.61 -18.17
N LYS A 286 5.75 -20.21 -18.06
CA LYS A 286 6.73 -20.27 -19.15
C LYS A 286 6.26 -21.14 -20.33
N GLY A 287 5.42 -22.15 -20.08
CA GLY A 287 4.85 -23.03 -21.10
C GLY A 287 3.72 -22.43 -21.94
N PHE A 288 3.08 -21.33 -21.51
CA PHE A 288 2.02 -20.68 -22.28
C PHE A 288 2.58 -19.76 -23.38
N SER A 289 1.95 -19.77 -24.55
CA SER A 289 2.27 -18.84 -25.65
C SER A 289 2.18 -17.36 -25.22
N PRO A 290 2.99 -16.47 -25.80
CA PRO A 290 2.88 -15.03 -25.59
C PRO A 290 1.67 -14.46 -26.36
N GLY A 291 0.51 -14.44 -25.71
CA GLY A 291 -0.68 -13.72 -26.18
C GLY A 291 -0.52 -12.22 -25.94
N GLU A 292 0.21 -11.52 -26.81
CA GLU A 292 0.36 -10.05 -26.69
C GLU A 292 -0.96 -9.32 -26.94
N ASP A 293 -1.86 -9.86 -27.78
CA ASP A 293 -3.21 -9.30 -27.99
C ASP A 293 -4.09 -9.42 -26.73
N ASP A 294 -4.05 -10.56 -26.03
CA ASP A 294 -4.77 -10.77 -24.76
C ASP A 294 -4.26 -9.83 -23.65
N LEU A 295 -2.94 -9.63 -23.61
CA LEU A 295 -2.31 -8.67 -22.71
C LEU A 295 -2.73 -7.23 -23.02
N GLU A 296 -2.72 -6.85 -24.30
CA GLU A 296 -3.12 -5.52 -24.73
C GLU A 296 -4.60 -5.25 -24.45
N PHE A 297 -5.45 -6.26 -24.66
CA PHE A 297 -6.87 -6.21 -24.28
C PHE A 297 -7.04 -6.01 -22.76
N ALA A 298 -6.32 -6.78 -21.94
CA ALA A 298 -6.37 -6.65 -20.49
C ALA A 298 -5.88 -5.28 -19.98
N ILE A 299 -4.79 -4.74 -20.56
CA ILE A 299 -4.29 -3.39 -20.28
C ILE A 299 -5.37 -2.35 -20.58
N ASN A 300 -5.99 -2.42 -21.77
CA ASN A 300 -6.97 -1.43 -22.19
C ASN A 300 -8.31 -1.55 -21.44
N LYS A 301 -8.76 -2.77 -21.09
CA LYS A 301 -9.92 -3.00 -20.20
C LYS A 301 -9.72 -2.30 -18.86
N LEU A 302 -8.62 -2.62 -18.16
CA LEU A 302 -8.35 -2.06 -16.83
C LEU A 302 -8.10 -0.55 -16.87
N HIS A 303 -7.38 -0.06 -17.88
CA HIS A 303 -7.16 1.37 -18.10
C HIS A 303 -8.47 2.14 -18.28
N LEU A 304 -9.42 1.62 -19.06
CA LEU A 304 -10.74 2.23 -19.26
C LEU A 304 -11.57 2.21 -17.96
N GLN A 305 -11.61 1.07 -17.25
CA GLN A 305 -12.31 0.94 -15.97
C GLN A 305 -11.75 1.90 -14.91
N LEU A 306 -10.42 2.00 -14.77
CA LEU A 306 -9.77 2.95 -13.86
C LEU A 306 -10.05 4.40 -14.27
N SER A 307 -10.02 4.72 -15.56
CA SER A 307 -10.32 6.07 -16.06
C SER A 307 -11.75 6.49 -15.71
N ALA A 308 -12.73 5.59 -15.87
CA ALA A 308 -14.12 5.85 -15.48
C ALA A 308 -14.25 6.04 -13.96
N MET A 309 -13.63 5.17 -13.16
CA MET A 309 -13.66 5.24 -11.70
C MET A 309 -12.97 6.51 -11.14
N LEU A 310 -11.95 7.04 -11.81
CA LEU A 310 -11.21 8.23 -11.38
C LEU A 310 -11.77 9.56 -11.88
N ALA A 311 -12.65 9.56 -12.88
CA ALA A 311 -13.23 10.77 -13.46
C ALA A 311 -13.76 11.79 -12.42
N PRO A 312 -14.43 11.38 -11.31
CA PRO A 312 -14.91 12.32 -10.29
C PRO A 312 -13.82 13.26 -9.72
N PHE A 313 -12.56 12.83 -9.62
CA PHE A 313 -11.50 13.67 -9.04
C PHE A 313 -11.14 14.89 -9.88
N TRP A 314 -11.42 14.85 -11.18
CA TRP A 314 -11.13 15.95 -12.11
C TRP A 314 -12.28 16.95 -12.26
N ASN A 315 -13.36 16.81 -11.48
CA ASN A 315 -14.59 17.61 -11.57
C ASN A 315 -15.34 17.50 -12.93
N GLU A 316 -14.80 16.72 -13.88
CA GLU A 316 -15.43 16.40 -15.16
C GLU A 316 -16.41 15.24 -14.97
N GLN A 317 -17.66 15.44 -15.41
CA GLN A 317 -18.76 14.53 -15.08
C GLN A 317 -18.70 13.16 -15.78
N ALA A 318 -17.73 12.92 -16.67
CA ALA A 318 -17.69 11.73 -17.52
C ALA A 318 -16.30 11.13 -17.78
N ARG A 319 -15.20 11.89 -17.73
CA ARG A 319 -13.88 11.41 -18.18
C ARG A 319 -12.73 12.05 -17.39
N VAL A 320 -11.59 11.36 -17.38
CA VAL A 320 -10.29 11.91 -16.98
C VAL A 320 -9.70 12.66 -18.17
N PRO A 321 -9.03 13.83 -17.98
CA PRO A 321 -8.44 14.58 -19.09
C PRO A 321 -7.38 13.78 -19.85
N ALA A 322 -7.12 14.16 -21.10
CA ALA A 322 -6.20 13.42 -21.98
C ALA A 322 -4.80 13.21 -21.39
N THR A 323 -4.28 14.16 -20.58
CA THR A 323 -2.95 14.05 -19.97
C THR A 323 -2.87 12.98 -18.89
N PRO A 324 -3.66 13.01 -17.80
CA PRO A 324 -3.69 11.91 -16.84
C PRO A 324 -4.15 10.58 -17.46
N TYR A 325 -5.02 10.60 -18.48
CA TYR A 325 -5.45 9.40 -19.20
C TYR A 325 -4.27 8.64 -19.85
N TRP A 326 -3.34 9.33 -20.55
CA TRP A 326 -2.15 8.65 -21.10
C TRP A 326 -1.17 8.22 -20.01
N LYS A 327 -1.04 8.99 -18.91
CA LYS A 327 -0.17 8.64 -17.78
C LYS A 327 -0.63 7.32 -17.16
N LEU A 328 -1.95 7.17 -16.96
CA LEU A 328 -2.58 5.96 -16.43
C LEU A 328 -2.37 4.73 -17.33
N ASN A 329 -2.51 4.88 -18.66
CA ASN A 329 -2.22 3.78 -19.59
C ASN A 329 -0.77 3.27 -19.48
N LYS A 330 0.20 4.19 -19.48
CA LYS A 330 1.63 3.85 -19.34
C LYS A 330 1.93 3.17 -18.00
N LEU A 331 1.28 3.62 -16.92
CA LEU A 331 1.39 3.03 -15.59
C LEU A 331 0.82 1.59 -15.55
N VAL A 332 -0.36 1.36 -16.11
CA VAL A 332 -0.94 0.01 -16.23
C VAL A 332 -0.02 -0.91 -17.05
N ARG A 333 0.51 -0.45 -18.19
CA ARG A 333 1.47 -1.24 -18.99
C ARG A 333 2.77 -1.54 -18.23
N LYS A 334 3.32 -0.59 -17.46
CA LYS A 334 4.49 -0.85 -16.59
C LYS A 334 4.20 -1.92 -15.53
N ALA A 335 3.07 -1.80 -14.83
CA ALA A 335 2.65 -2.80 -13.84
C ALA A 335 2.38 -4.18 -14.46
N ALA A 336 1.82 -4.23 -15.67
CA ALA A 336 1.60 -5.46 -16.43
C ALA A 336 2.92 -6.16 -16.79
N ASN A 337 3.91 -5.41 -17.27
CA ASN A 337 5.25 -5.95 -17.55
C ASN A 337 5.93 -6.45 -16.27
N PHE A 338 5.91 -5.66 -15.19
CA PHE A 338 6.42 -6.09 -13.88
C PHE A 338 5.74 -7.39 -13.42
N SER A 339 4.41 -7.47 -13.55
CA SER A 339 3.64 -8.67 -13.21
C SER A 339 4.05 -9.91 -14.00
N ARG A 340 4.37 -9.78 -15.30
CA ARG A 340 4.84 -10.92 -16.10
C ARG A 340 6.17 -11.46 -15.56
N ILE A 341 7.11 -10.58 -15.22
CA ILE A 341 8.45 -10.97 -14.78
C ILE A 341 8.40 -11.65 -13.40
N ILE A 342 7.71 -11.05 -12.42
CA ILE A 342 7.61 -11.65 -11.06
C ILE A 342 6.83 -12.99 -11.02
N ARG A 343 6.06 -13.31 -12.07
CA ARG A 343 5.36 -14.60 -12.22
C ARG A 343 6.17 -15.66 -12.98
N GLN A 344 7.30 -15.28 -13.58
CA GLN A 344 8.22 -16.18 -14.28
C GLN A 344 9.44 -16.57 -13.43
N GLN A 345 9.66 -15.92 -12.29
CA GLN A 345 10.72 -16.29 -11.34
C GLN A 345 10.32 -17.51 -10.51
N GLU A 346 11.23 -18.47 -10.39
CA GLU A 346 10.98 -19.80 -9.81
C GLU A 346 11.37 -19.92 -8.33
N ASP A 347 12.31 -19.08 -7.87
CA ASP A 347 12.91 -19.12 -6.53
C ASP A 347 12.46 -17.95 -5.63
N VAL A 348 11.69 -16.99 -6.17
CA VAL A 348 11.27 -15.76 -5.48
C VAL A 348 9.79 -15.77 -5.13
N VAL A 349 9.47 -15.83 -3.84
CA VAL A 349 8.11 -15.60 -3.33
C VAL A 349 7.92 -14.12 -3.05
N TYR A 350 7.19 -13.45 -3.94
CA TYR A 350 6.75 -12.07 -3.74
C TYR A 350 5.57 -12.00 -2.76
N TYR A 351 5.76 -11.22 -1.70
CA TYR A 351 4.78 -10.99 -0.65
C TYR A 351 4.46 -9.51 -0.53
N TRP A 352 3.20 -9.21 -0.23
CA TRP A 352 2.69 -7.86 -0.01
C TRP A 352 2.39 -7.69 1.48
N PRO A 353 3.30 -7.12 2.30
CA PRO A 353 3.01 -6.87 3.71
C PRO A 353 1.73 -6.04 3.88
N PRO A 354 0.91 -6.35 4.88
CA PRO A 354 -0.23 -5.52 5.19
C PRO A 354 0.23 -4.14 5.68
N THR A 355 -0.57 -3.14 5.37
CA THR A 355 -0.44 -1.77 5.88
C THR A 355 -1.85 -1.26 6.08
N PHE A 356 -2.13 -0.77 7.28
CA PHE A 356 -3.49 -0.49 7.71
C PHE A 356 -3.72 1.01 7.79
N LYS A 357 -4.97 1.41 7.58
CA LYS A 357 -5.44 2.75 7.96
C LYS A 357 -5.37 2.88 9.47
N ASP A 358 -4.94 4.05 9.98
CA ASP A 358 -4.78 4.31 11.41
C ASP A 358 -3.77 3.33 12.08
N GLU A 359 -2.63 3.14 11.41
CA GLU A 359 -1.45 2.41 11.89
C GLU A 359 -0.32 3.41 12.21
N GLU A 360 0.49 3.15 13.25
CA GLU A 360 1.69 3.97 13.53
C GLU A 360 2.72 3.84 12.39
N PHE A 361 3.33 4.97 12.00
CA PHE A 361 4.31 5.02 10.93
C PHE A 361 5.61 4.31 11.32
N GLU A 362 5.96 3.28 10.54
CA GLU A 362 7.19 2.51 10.75
C GLU A 362 8.19 2.75 9.60
N PRO A 363 9.24 3.57 9.79
CA PRO A 363 10.18 3.94 8.72
C PRO A 363 10.92 2.76 8.07
N GLY A 364 10.97 1.59 8.72
CA GLY A 364 11.55 0.37 8.17
C GLY A 364 10.80 -0.15 6.95
N ARG A 365 9.45 -0.17 7.02
CA ARG A 365 8.56 -0.72 5.98
C ARG A 365 7.69 0.31 5.26
N MET A 366 7.60 1.55 5.75
CA MET A 366 6.77 2.61 5.18
C MET A 366 7.61 3.78 4.63
N GLU A 367 7.06 4.46 3.63
CA GLU A 367 7.57 5.72 3.07
C GLU A 367 6.46 6.79 3.16
N CYS A 368 6.80 7.97 3.69
CA CYS A 368 5.83 9.03 3.97
C CYS A 368 5.67 9.97 2.77
N TYR A 369 4.53 9.87 2.09
CA TYR A 369 4.20 10.66 0.89
C TYR A 369 4.16 12.18 1.15
N ASN A 370 3.74 12.60 2.35
CA ASN A 370 3.71 14.00 2.79
C ASN A 370 4.78 14.34 3.85
N LEU A 371 6.00 13.77 3.73
CA LEU A 371 7.05 13.92 4.75
C LEU A 371 7.37 15.39 5.10
N ASN A 372 7.47 16.26 4.09
CA ASN A 372 7.77 17.68 4.32
C ASN A 372 6.68 18.39 5.16
N ASP A 373 5.42 18.05 4.90
CA ASP A 373 4.26 18.58 5.60
C ASP A 373 4.17 18.05 7.05
N MET A 374 4.44 16.76 7.25
CA MET A 374 4.56 16.17 8.58
C MET A 374 5.68 16.83 9.41
N ILE A 375 6.82 17.15 8.79
CA ILE A 375 7.92 17.86 9.45
C ILE A 375 7.54 19.32 9.77
N SER A 376 6.93 20.06 8.84
CA SER A 376 6.55 21.46 9.08
C SER A 376 5.45 21.62 10.14
N HIS A 377 4.53 20.65 10.24
CA HIS A 377 3.42 20.66 11.19
C HIS A 377 3.65 19.78 12.43
N SER A 378 4.91 19.41 12.69
CA SER A 378 5.35 18.61 13.84
C SER A 378 4.84 19.19 15.18
N PRO A 379 4.22 18.38 16.05
CA PRO A 379 3.88 18.76 17.42
C PRO A 379 5.08 18.75 18.37
N TYR A 380 6.28 18.38 17.89
CA TYR A 380 7.51 18.31 18.68
C TYR A 380 8.43 19.51 18.46
N ASP A 381 8.91 20.09 19.56
CA ASP A 381 10.02 21.04 19.59
C ASP A 381 11.36 20.29 19.64
N LYS A 382 12.38 20.81 18.94
CA LYS A 382 13.77 20.37 19.14
C LYS A 382 14.38 21.15 20.31
N LYS A 383 14.59 20.49 21.46
CA LYS A 383 15.27 21.11 22.61
C LYS A 383 16.65 20.48 22.79
N LYS A 384 17.67 21.32 22.97
CA LYS A 384 19.03 20.87 23.31
C LYS A 384 19.08 20.48 24.77
N ILE A 385 19.39 19.21 25.01
CA ILE A 385 19.69 18.65 26.34
C ILE A 385 21.22 18.68 26.51
N GLN A 386 21.69 18.66 27.77
CA GLN A 386 23.09 18.76 28.15
C GLN A 386 24.02 17.92 27.24
N GLY A 387 25.07 18.54 26.70
CA GLY A 387 26.02 17.87 25.80
C GLY A 387 25.73 17.96 24.30
N ASN A 388 25.02 18.99 23.83
CA ASN A 388 24.65 19.23 22.42
C ASN A 388 23.68 18.22 21.78
N PHE A 389 23.06 17.33 22.56
CA PHE A 389 22.06 16.40 22.04
C PHE A 389 20.70 17.09 21.85
N GLU A 390 20.19 17.13 20.62
CA GLU A 390 18.82 17.59 20.35
C GLU A 390 17.82 16.45 20.57
N ARG A 391 16.83 16.67 21.43
CA ARG A 391 15.71 15.75 21.64
C ARG A 391 14.41 16.40 21.16
N ALA A 392 13.59 15.62 20.47
CA ALA A 392 12.20 15.98 20.19
C ALA A 392 11.38 15.91 21.50
N ILE A 393 10.76 17.01 21.89
CA ILE A 393 9.90 17.11 23.07
C ILE A 393 8.53 17.59 22.61
N LEU A 394 7.48 16.83 22.95
CA LEU A 394 6.11 17.15 22.57
C LEU A 394 5.69 18.49 23.19
N ARG A 395 5.01 19.35 22.43
CA ARG A 395 4.41 20.58 22.93
C ARG A 395 3.22 20.25 23.85
N GLU A 396 3.13 20.95 24.98
CA GLU A 396 2.08 20.78 25.99
C GLU A 396 0.68 21.00 25.36
N GLY A 397 -0.24 20.06 25.57
CA GLY A 397 -1.59 20.07 24.98
C GLY A 397 -1.72 19.38 23.61
N GLU A 398 -0.61 18.93 23.00
CA GLU A 398 -0.60 18.22 21.71
C GLU A 398 -0.57 16.68 21.87
N GLU A 399 -0.95 16.14 23.03
CA GLU A 399 -0.98 14.68 23.33
C GLU A 399 -1.98 13.90 22.46
N HIS A 400 -2.94 14.61 21.87
CA HIS A 400 -3.90 14.06 20.90
C HIS A 400 -3.30 13.91 19.49
N ARG A 401 -2.07 14.41 19.26
CA ARG A 401 -1.33 14.43 17.99
C ARG A 401 0.07 13.82 18.09
N SER A 402 0.38 13.14 19.19
CA SER A 402 1.73 12.64 19.50
C SER A 402 2.28 11.60 18.51
N GLU A 403 1.43 10.88 17.79
CA GLU A 403 1.81 9.76 16.93
C GLU A 403 1.64 10.12 15.45
N ALA A 404 2.61 9.75 14.61
CA ALA A 404 2.50 9.85 13.17
C ALA A 404 1.75 8.60 12.66
N ILE A 405 0.49 8.78 12.24
CA ILE A 405 -0.41 7.67 11.89
C ILE A 405 -0.86 7.72 10.43
N VAL A 406 -1.09 6.55 9.83
CA VAL A 406 -1.51 6.40 8.43
C VAL A 406 -2.93 6.94 8.23
N ARG A 407 -3.06 8.05 7.49
CA ARG A 407 -4.35 8.66 7.09
C ARG A 407 -4.88 8.06 5.79
N VAL A 408 -4.00 7.80 4.83
CA VAL A 408 -4.29 7.08 3.57
C VAL A 408 -3.18 6.10 3.24
N VAL A 409 -3.54 4.85 2.94
CA VAL A 409 -2.64 3.85 2.34
C VAL A 409 -2.55 4.11 0.84
N CYS A 410 -1.40 4.60 0.35
CA CYS A 410 -1.22 5.02 -1.03
C CYS A 410 -0.72 3.87 -1.94
N PHE A 411 0.21 3.05 -1.44
CA PHE A 411 0.69 1.87 -2.18
C PHE A 411 1.17 0.79 -1.19
N PRO A 412 0.82 -0.49 -1.38
CA PRO A 412 1.30 -1.56 -0.52
C PRO A 412 2.77 -1.88 -0.81
N GLY A 413 3.57 -2.10 0.24
CA GLY A 413 4.95 -2.54 0.09
C GLY A 413 5.07 -3.93 -0.55
N LEU A 414 6.25 -4.22 -1.08
CA LEU A 414 6.59 -5.48 -1.73
C LEU A 414 7.90 -6.03 -1.14
N VAL A 415 7.87 -7.28 -0.71
CA VAL A 415 9.04 -8.01 -0.20
C VAL A 415 9.26 -9.26 -1.07
N ALA A 416 10.48 -9.44 -1.54
CA ALA A 416 10.94 -10.66 -2.18
C ALA A 416 11.51 -11.58 -1.11
N TYR A 417 11.00 -12.81 -1.00
CA TYR A 417 11.58 -13.89 -0.22
C TYR A 417 12.25 -14.88 -1.15
N ARG A 418 13.46 -15.34 -0.83
CA ARG A 418 14.15 -16.42 -1.55
C ARG A 418 14.50 -17.55 -0.58
N GLN A 419 14.44 -18.80 -1.03
CA GLN A 419 14.92 -19.94 -0.22
C GLN A 419 16.40 -19.74 0.11
N TYR A 420 16.78 -20.14 1.32
CA TYR A 420 18.17 -20.17 1.79
C TYR A 420 18.77 -18.79 2.05
N GLY A 421 19.67 -18.69 3.02
CA GLY A 421 20.34 -17.43 3.35
C GLY A 421 21.41 -17.01 2.33
N GLY A 422 21.78 -17.88 1.39
CA GLY A 422 22.77 -17.61 0.34
C GLY A 422 24.12 -17.22 0.93
N ASP A 423 24.83 -16.33 0.25
CA ASP A 423 26.16 -15.85 0.64
C ASP A 423 26.18 -15.22 2.04
N LEU A 424 25.10 -14.53 2.44
CA LEU A 424 24.98 -13.96 3.79
C LEU A 424 24.95 -15.04 4.87
N ALA A 425 24.23 -16.16 4.67
CA ALA A 425 24.31 -17.29 5.60
C ALA A 425 25.68 -17.98 5.54
N VAL A 426 26.32 -18.07 4.37
CA VAL A 426 27.71 -18.57 4.27
C VAL A 426 28.65 -17.72 5.13
N GLU A 427 28.51 -16.40 5.11
CA GLU A 427 29.32 -15.47 5.90
C GLU A 427 28.97 -15.49 7.39
N GLU A 428 27.69 -15.52 7.74
CA GLU A 428 27.21 -15.56 9.13
C GLU A 428 27.55 -16.90 9.80
N ILE A 429 27.45 -18.04 9.09
CA ILE A 429 27.91 -19.34 9.59
C ILE A 429 29.43 -19.31 9.79
N LYS A 430 30.22 -18.76 8.84
CA LYS A 430 31.67 -18.60 9.01
C LYS A 430 32.04 -17.67 10.18
N ALA A 431 31.27 -16.62 10.44
CA ALA A 431 31.47 -15.72 11.56
C ALA A 431 31.15 -16.41 12.89
N ASN A 432 30.01 -17.11 12.97
CA ASN A 432 29.62 -17.92 14.12
C ASN A 432 30.63 -19.04 14.40
N ASP A 433 31.14 -19.74 13.39
CA ASP A 433 32.16 -20.78 13.55
C ASP A 433 33.47 -20.20 14.11
N ARG A 434 33.89 -19.00 13.65
CA ARG A 434 35.03 -18.28 14.21
C ARG A 434 34.79 -17.91 15.68
N GLU A 435 33.63 -17.34 16.02
CA GLU A 435 33.29 -16.96 17.39
C GLU A 435 33.19 -18.19 18.32
N ASN A 436 32.55 -19.27 17.85
CA ASN A 436 32.45 -20.57 18.53
C ASN A 436 33.81 -21.28 18.68
N SER A 437 34.84 -20.91 17.92
CA SER A 437 36.19 -21.44 18.10
C SER A 437 36.91 -20.87 19.32
N TYR A 438 36.50 -19.69 19.80
CA TYR A 438 37.01 -19.03 21.01
C TYR A 438 36.06 -19.17 22.23
N ALA A 439 34.87 -19.74 22.04
CA ALA A 439 33.89 -19.95 23.10
C ALA A 439 34.30 -21.09 24.06
N PRO A 440 34.09 -20.94 25.38
CA PRO A 440 34.27 -22.00 26.37
C PRO A 440 33.51 -23.30 26.03
N GLU A 441 34.05 -24.44 26.47
CA GLU A 441 33.57 -25.78 26.10
C GLU A 441 32.16 -26.11 26.61
N ASP A 442 31.77 -25.55 27.75
CA ASP A 442 30.40 -25.60 28.28
C ASP A 442 29.41 -24.79 27.42
N VAL A 443 29.81 -23.61 26.96
CA VAL A 443 29.03 -22.78 26.01
C VAL A 443 28.87 -23.50 24.67
N ARG A 444 29.95 -24.09 24.14
CA ARG A 444 29.93 -24.92 22.92
C ARG A 444 28.99 -26.11 23.07
N ARG A 445 29.08 -26.87 24.18
CA ARG A 445 28.18 -28.00 24.45
C ARG A 445 26.74 -27.58 24.65
N SER A 446 26.47 -26.41 25.23
CA SER A 446 25.11 -25.89 25.37
C SER A 446 24.51 -25.58 23.99
N ARG A 447 25.27 -24.87 23.13
CA ARG A 447 24.87 -24.56 21.75
C ARG A 447 24.63 -25.84 20.91
N MET A 448 25.46 -26.87 21.06
CA MET A 448 25.27 -28.17 20.38
C MET A 448 24.08 -29.02 20.90
N ARG A 449 23.56 -28.76 22.11
CA ARG A 449 22.44 -29.53 22.68
C ARG A 449 21.05 -29.08 22.21
N TYR A 450 20.95 -27.90 21.57
CA TYR A 450 19.66 -27.22 21.36
C TYR A 450 19.21 -27.07 19.90
N GLY A 451 19.91 -27.63 18.91
CA GLY A 451 19.44 -27.56 17.53
C GLY A 451 20.21 -28.41 16.52
N GLU A 452 19.56 -28.68 15.40
CA GLU A 452 20.21 -29.20 14.19
C GLU A 452 21.35 -28.27 13.75
N LYS A 453 22.36 -28.83 13.08
CA LYS A 453 23.46 -28.04 12.54
C LYS A 453 22.93 -27.21 11.36
N LEU A 454 22.59 -25.96 11.63
CA LEU A 454 22.17 -24.99 10.61
C LEU A 454 23.19 -24.95 9.48
N ASP A 455 22.74 -25.29 8.28
CA ASP A 455 23.52 -25.20 7.06
C ASP A 455 23.04 -24.03 6.17
N VAL A 456 23.74 -23.82 5.07
CA VAL A 456 23.42 -22.75 4.10
C VAL A 456 22.05 -22.95 3.43
N ASN A 457 21.49 -24.16 3.48
CA ASN A 457 20.19 -24.54 2.94
C ASN A 457 19.07 -24.41 3.98
N ASN A 458 19.33 -23.85 5.16
CA ASN A 458 18.31 -23.52 6.15
C ASN A 458 17.89 -22.05 6.07
N GLY A 459 16.63 -21.79 6.47
CA GLY A 459 16.05 -20.45 6.50
C GLY A 459 15.67 -19.86 5.14
N PHE A 460 15.40 -18.56 5.15
CA PHE A 460 15.04 -17.75 3.99
C PHE A 460 15.71 -16.38 4.09
N ARG A 461 16.03 -15.77 2.95
CA ARG A 461 16.43 -14.36 2.88
C ARG A 461 15.27 -13.52 2.37
N SER A 462 15.17 -12.28 2.83
CA SER A 462 14.12 -11.34 2.44
C SER A 462 14.68 -9.98 2.05
N ARG A 463 14.18 -9.40 0.96
CA ARG A 463 14.55 -8.06 0.50
C ARG A 463 13.31 -7.20 0.28
N VAL A 464 13.30 -6.00 0.87
CA VAL A 464 12.27 -5.00 0.61
C VAL A 464 12.49 -4.45 -0.81
N ILE A 465 11.62 -4.81 -1.73
CA ILE A 465 11.63 -4.31 -3.11
C ILE A 465 11.04 -2.89 -3.15
N CYS A 466 9.98 -2.66 -2.37
CA CYS A 466 9.32 -1.37 -2.23
C CYS A 466 8.71 -1.26 -0.82
N LYS A 467 8.85 -0.08 -0.20
CA LYS A 467 8.15 0.23 1.06
C LYS A 467 6.69 0.58 0.77
N SER A 468 5.81 0.41 1.76
CA SER A 468 4.44 0.89 1.67
C SER A 468 4.43 2.42 1.60
N LEU A 469 3.90 2.99 0.53
CA LEU A 469 3.70 4.42 0.44
C LEU A 469 2.44 4.80 1.23
N VAL A 470 2.57 5.73 2.16
CA VAL A 470 1.48 6.17 3.04
C VAL A 470 1.44 7.69 3.14
N HIS A 471 0.24 8.25 3.17
CA HIS A 471 0.01 9.63 3.57
C HIS A 471 -0.33 9.63 5.06
N LEU A 472 0.44 10.38 5.85
CA LEU A 472 0.35 10.40 7.29
C LEU A 472 -0.41 11.63 7.79
N GLN A 473 -0.89 11.55 9.02
CA GLN A 473 -1.31 12.69 9.82
C GLN A 473 -0.71 12.57 11.23
N TRP A 474 -0.58 13.70 11.92
CA TRP A 474 -0.37 13.71 13.36
C TRP A 474 -1.68 13.42 14.08
N GLY A 475 -1.68 12.42 14.97
CA GLY A 475 -2.88 11.95 15.67
C GLY A 475 -2.52 11.01 16.82
N LYS A 476 -3.42 10.07 17.09
CA LYS A 476 -3.23 8.98 18.04
C LYS A 476 -3.89 7.72 17.49
N GLN A 477 -3.14 6.63 17.47
CA GLN A 477 -3.59 5.33 17.00
C GLN A 477 -4.71 4.80 17.90
N ARG A 478 -5.78 4.26 17.29
CA ARG A 478 -6.85 3.58 18.04
C ARG A 478 -6.34 2.35 18.78
N LEU A 479 -6.96 2.07 19.93
CA LEU A 479 -6.71 0.85 20.70
C LEU A 479 -6.97 -0.40 19.87
N LEU A 480 -7.97 -0.37 18.99
CA LEU A 480 -8.28 -1.50 18.13
C LEU A 480 -7.16 -1.79 17.12
N THR A 481 -6.60 -0.79 16.45
CA THR A 481 -5.53 -1.00 15.45
C THR A 481 -4.19 -1.31 16.12
N ARG A 482 -3.96 -0.83 17.35
CA ARG A 482 -2.77 -1.12 18.16
C ARG A 482 -2.77 -2.51 18.78
N GLU A 483 -3.91 -2.99 19.25
CA GLU A 483 -4.01 -4.26 20.01
C GLU A 483 -4.61 -5.43 19.20
N ALA A 484 -5.14 -5.22 17.99
CA ALA A 484 -5.74 -6.29 17.20
C ALA A 484 -4.79 -7.49 17.02
N GLY A 485 -5.27 -8.68 17.39
CA GLY A 485 -4.50 -9.92 17.32
C GLY A 485 -3.54 -10.18 18.49
N THR A 486 -3.37 -9.24 19.41
CA THR A 486 -2.67 -9.48 20.69
C THR A 486 -3.51 -10.38 21.62
N SER A 487 -2.87 -10.97 22.64
CA SER A 487 -3.57 -11.69 23.71
C SER A 487 -4.64 -10.81 24.39
N ALA A 488 -4.33 -9.56 24.71
CA ALA A 488 -5.26 -8.62 25.33
C ALA A 488 -6.56 -8.43 24.52
N HIS A 489 -6.45 -8.26 23.20
CA HIS A 489 -7.63 -8.17 22.32
C HIS A 489 -8.35 -9.52 22.20
N ILE A 490 -7.62 -10.62 22.05
CA ILE A 490 -8.20 -11.97 21.96
C ILE A 490 -8.98 -12.32 23.23
N ASP A 491 -8.47 -11.98 24.40
CA ASP A 491 -9.10 -12.28 25.68
C ASP A 491 -10.26 -11.31 25.99
N ALA A 492 -10.20 -10.06 25.54
CA ALA A 492 -11.36 -9.16 25.51
C ALA A 492 -12.49 -9.69 24.62
N VAL A 493 -12.17 -10.23 23.43
CA VAL A 493 -13.16 -10.89 22.56
C VAL A 493 -13.75 -12.13 23.22
N LYS A 494 -12.93 -13.02 23.81
CA LYS A 494 -13.39 -14.24 24.50
C LYS A 494 -14.28 -13.93 25.71
N SER A 495 -13.95 -12.90 26.48
CA SER A 495 -14.70 -12.48 27.67
C SER A 495 -15.91 -11.59 27.35
N GLY A 496 -16.09 -11.19 26.08
CA GLY A 496 -17.13 -10.25 25.66
C GLY A 496 -16.89 -8.80 26.11
N ASN A 497 -15.77 -8.49 26.75
CA ASN A 497 -15.45 -7.16 27.26
C ASN A 497 -14.88 -6.22 26.17
N MET A 498 -15.65 -6.00 25.11
CA MET A 498 -15.25 -5.18 23.95
C MET A 498 -15.45 -3.68 24.14
N LYS A 499 -16.07 -3.26 25.26
CA LYS A 499 -16.49 -1.87 25.50
C LYS A 499 -15.38 -0.84 25.25
N LYS A 500 -14.13 -1.12 25.64
CA LYS A 500 -13.02 -0.17 25.43
C LYS A 500 -12.73 0.11 23.94
N TYR A 501 -12.93 -0.86 23.06
CA TYR A 501 -12.76 -0.71 21.61
C TYR A 501 -13.99 -0.09 20.95
N GLU A 502 -15.18 -0.34 21.50
CA GLU A 502 -16.43 0.31 21.09
C GLU A 502 -16.38 1.80 21.44
N ASP A 503 -15.94 2.16 22.66
CA ASP A 503 -15.78 3.54 23.11
C ASP A 503 -14.73 4.33 22.31
N ASP A 504 -13.68 3.65 21.85
CA ASP A 504 -12.61 4.18 20.99
C ASP A 504 -13.07 4.37 19.53
N SER A 505 -14.03 3.56 19.06
CA SER A 505 -14.54 3.60 17.68
C SER A 505 -15.89 4.32 17.50
N LYS A 506 -16.62 4.64 18.57
CA LYS A 506 -18.01 5.15 18.54
C LYS A 506 -18.30 6.37 17.66
N ASN A 507 -17.30 7.24 17.45
CA ASN A 507 -17.43 8.47 16.65
C ASN A 507 -16.95 8.30 15.20
N PHE A 508 -16.44 7.12 14.84
CA PHE A 508 -16.00 6.80 13.49
C PHE A 508 -17.19 6.27 12.68
N VAL A 509 -17.23 6.62 11.40
CA VAL A 509 -18.24 6.16 10.44
C VAL A 509 -17.50 5.68 9.20
N GLU A 510 -17.89 4.53 8.64
CA GLU A 510 -17.30 4.05 7.38
C GLU A 510 -17.97 4.74 6.18
N LEU A 511 -17.18 5.06 5.15
CA LEU A 511 -17.67 5.81 3.98
C LEU A 511 -18.75 5.03 3.22
N TYR A 512 -18.68 3.69 3.23
CA TYR A 512 -19.65 2.82 2.58
C TYR A 512 -21.04 2.92 3.25
N ASP A 513 -21.08 3.02 4.58
CA ASP A 513 -22.35 3.16 5.32
C ASP A 513 -23.04 4.50 5.01
N LEU A 514 -22.25 5.58 4.83
CA LEU A 514 -22.74 6.87 4.37
C LEU A 514 -23.32 6.80 2.95
N PHE A 515 -22.67 6.05 2.05
CA PHE A 515 -23.14 5.81 0.69
C PHE A 515 -24.44 4.99 0.68
N GLU A 516 -24.50 3.84 1.36
CA GLU A 516 -25.72 3.02 1.46
C GLU A 516 -26.89 3.82 2.04
N LYS A 517 -26.64 4.61 3.09
CA LYS A 517 -27.63 5.50 3.73
C LYS A 517 -28.19 6.52 2.74
N GLU A 518 -27.37 7.08 1.85
CA GLU A 518 -27.82 8.06 0.85
C GLU A 518 -28.55 7.40 -0.33
N GLN A 519 -28.06 6.27 -0.84
CA GLN A 519 -28.76 5.49 -1.87
C GLN A 519 -30.14 5.01 -1.37
N GLY A 520 -30.22 4.51 -0.14
CA GLY A 520 -31.47 4.07 0.49
C GLY A 520 -32.52 5.19 0.66
N LYS A 521 -32.11 6.45 0.85
CA LYS A 521 -33.03 7.60 0.84
C LYS A 521 -33.65 7.83 -0.54
N LYS A 522 -32.88 7.67 -1.62
CA LYS A 522 -33.37 7.85 -3.00
C LYS A 522 -34.46 6.83 -3.34
N THR A 523 -34.24 5.56 -3.05
CA THR A 523 -35.23 4.49 -3.30
C THR A 523 -36.54 4.74 -2.55
N LYS A 524 -36.48 5.18 -1.29
CA LYS A 524 -37.66 5.53 -0.49
C LYS A 524 -38.39 6.78 -0.99
N LYS A 525 -37.69 7.77 -1.58
CA LYS A 525 -38.32 8.93 -2.23
C LYS A 525 -39.00 8.54 -3.54
N ALA A 526 -38.35 7.74 -4.39
CA ALA A 526 -38.94 7.25 -5.63
C ALA A 526 -40.25 6.47 -5.39
N GLY A 527 -40.28 5.58 -4.40
CA GLY A 527 -41.49 4.83 -4.03
C GLY A 527 -42.63 5.66 -3.41
N ARG A 528 -42.38 6.90 -3.00
CA ARG A 528 -43.41 7.81 -2.44
C ARG A 528 -44.01 8.78 -3.46
N GLY A 529 -43.38 8.97 -4.63
CA GLY A 529 -43.91 9.80 -5.73
C GLY A 529 -44.76 9.05 -6.75
N SER A 530 -45.09 7.77 -6.46
CA SER A 530 -45.79 6.84 -7.37
C SER A 530 -47.10 6.31 -6.78
N ARG A 531 -47.74 7.07 -5.88
CA ARG A 531 -49.03 6.76 -5.26
C ARG A 531 -49.93 7.99 -5.27
#